data_AF-A0A1F2ZLV6-F1
#
_entry.id   AF-A0A1F2ZLV6-F1
#
_cell.length_a   1.000
_cell.length_b   1.000
_cell.length_c   1.000
_cell.angle_alpha   90.00
_cell.angle_beta   90.00
_cell.angle_gamma   90.00
#
_symmetry.space_group_name_H-M   'P 1'
#
loop_
_entity.id
_entity.type
_entity.pdbx_description
1 polymer ?
#
loop_
_entity_poly.entity_id
_entity_poly.type
_entity_poly.pdbx_seq_one_letter_code
_entity_poly.pdbx_strand_id
1 'polypeptide(L)'
;MKKDVVTAAMIIIGDEILSGRTADSNLNFLAQNLTKMGISLREVRVIPDVENEIIDAVLAMHKKFDYVFTSGGIGPTHDDITVSSIAKAFGRIPKEKPDFSFKIENVFILAGVPRIFQKMFFSAQKELAGGKKIKSREIKVFLREEKIAKDFADLQKKYPQIAMGSYPFDGGTSLVFRGAEEDLLEKVIGEMTQILQHGTKA
;
A
#
# COMPACT_ATOMS: atom_id res chain seq x y z
N MET A 1 -8.55 -20.81 7.60
CA MET A 1 -7.10 -20.49 7.53
C MET A 1 -6.96 -19.02 7.19
N LYS A 2 -6.03 -18.27 7.82
CA LYS A 2 -5.73 -16.89 7.38
C LYS A 2 -5.15 -16.95 5.96
N LYS A 3 -5.66 -16.12 5.04
CA LYS A 3 -5.10 -15.97 3.69
C LYS A 3 -3.63 -15.54 3.81
N ASP A 4 -2.72 -16.15 3.05
CA ASP A 4 -1.27 -15.87 3.16
C ASP A 4 -0.94 -14.42 2.77
N VAL A 5 -1.69 -13.84 1.82
CA VAL A 5 -1.60 -12.43 1.43
C VAL A 5 -3.01 -11.84 1.39
N VAL A 6 -3.26 -10.84 2.23
CA VAL A 6 -4.44 -9.98 2.14
C VAL A 6 -4.06 -8.71 1.39
N THR A 7 -4.87 -8.30 0.43
CA THR A 7 -4.54 -7.23 -0.51
C THR A 7 -5.50 -6.06 -0.39
N ALA A 8 -4.99 -4.87 -0.66
CA ALA A 8 -5.81 -3.67 -0.74
C ALA A 8 -5.44 -2.83 -1.96
N ALA A 9 -6.36 -1.97 -2.36
CA ALA A 9 -6.10 -0.87 -3.27
C ALA A 9 -6.71 0.44 -2.77
N MET A 10 -6.21 1.56 -3.29
CA MET A 10 -6.69 2.91 -2.95
C MET A 10 -7.09 3.67 -4.21
N ILE A 11 -8.20 4.41 -4.15
CA ILE A 11 -8.65 5.34 -5.18
C ILE A 11 -8.67 6.74 -4.56
N ILE A 12 -7.78 7.60 -5.01
CA ILE A 12 -7.77 9.02 -4.66
C ILE A 12 -8.60 9.75 -5.72
N ILE A 13 -9.65 10.43 -5.28
CA ILE A 13 -10.62 11.15 -6.13
C ILE A 13 -10.45 12.63 -5.82
N GLY A 14 -10.04 13.42 -6.81
CA GLY A 14 -9.76 14.83 -6.61
C GLY A 14 -9.02 15.47 -7.77
N ASP A 15 -9.67 16.38 -8.48
CA ASP A 15 -9.06 17.17 -9.56
C ASP A 15 -7.86 17.99 -9.08
N GLU A 16 -7.85 18.44 -7.83
CA GLU A 16 -6.73 19.18 -7.22
C GLU A 16 -5.48 18.33 -6.99
N ILE A 17 -5.65 17.01 -6.82
CA ILE A 17 -4.54 16.07 -6.72
C ILE A 17 -3.95 15.84 -8.11
N LEU A 18 -4.80 15.62 -9.11
CA LEU A 18 -4.37 15.47 -10.51
C LEU A 18 -3.69 16.74 -11.04
N SER A 19 -4.19 17.92 -10.67
CA SER A 19 -3.60 19.19 -11.07
C SER A 19 -2.31 19.54 -10.30
N GLY A 20 -1.93 18.74 -9.29
CA GLY A 20 -0.77 19.00 -8.43
C GLY A 20 -0.92 20.21 -7.50
N ARG A 21 -2.14 20.77 -7.37
CA ARG A 21 -2.42 21.92 -6.48
C ARG A 21 -2.32 21.50 -5.01
N THR A 22 -2.69 20.26 -4.74
CA THR A 22 -2.61 19.63 -3.43
C THR A 22 -1.80 18.35 -3.55
N ALA A 23 -0.81 18.16 -2.68
CA ALA A 23 -0.14 16.87 -2.55
C ALA A 23 -1.00 15.92 -1.70
N ASP A 24 -1.19 14.69 -2.17
CA ASP A 24 -1.84 13.66 -1.34
C ASP A 24 -1.00 13.39 -0.08
N SER A 25 -1.70 13.23 1.05
CA SER A 25 -1.10 12.86 2.33
C SER A 25 -1.76 11.64 2.98
N ASN A 26 -2.82 11.08 2.35
CA ASN A 26 -3.56 9.95 2.89
C ASN A 26 -2.94 8.61 2.50
N LEU A 27 -2.31 8.51 1.32
CA LEU A 27 -1.70 7.29 0.82
C LEU A 27 -0.66 6.72 1.78
N ASN A 28 0.30 7.55 2.20
CA ASN A 28 1.37 7.09 3.08
C ASN A 28 0.82 6.61 4.43
N PHE A 29 -0.13 7.34 5.01
CA PHE A 29 -0.80 6.94 6.24
C PHE A 29 -1.52 5.60 6.09
N LEU A 30 -2.31 5.43 5.01
CA LEU A 30 -3.04 4.18 4.75
C LEU A 30 -2.06 3.01 4.56
N ALA A 31 -1.06 3.16 3.70
CA ALA A 31 -0.08 2.11 3.39
C ALA A 31 0.66 1.61 4.63
N GLN A 32 1.10 2.53 5.51
CA GLN A 32 1.79 2.17 6.75
C GLN A 32 0.88 1.39 7.71
N ASN A 33 -0.37 1.81 7.88
CA ASN A 33 -1.29 1.13 8.79
C ASN A 33 -1.73 -0.23 8.25
N LEU A 34 -2.04 -0.35 6.96
CA LEU A 34 -2.33 -1.63 6.33
C LEU A 34 -1.14 -2.60 6.46
N THR A 35 0.08 -2.12 6.28
CA THR A 35 1.30 -2.93 6.47
C THR A 35 1.40 -3.49 7.90
N LYS A 36 1.14 -2.68 8.93
CA LYS A 36 1.11 -3.13 10.33
C LYS A 36 0.06 -4.22 10.59
N MET A 37 -0.99 -4.24 9.78
CA MET A 37 -2.06 -5.22 9.81
C MET A 37 -1.78 -6.46 8.94
N GLY A 38 -0.68 -6.49 8.19
CA GLY A 38 -0.41 -7.58 7.24
C GLY A 38 -1.32 -7.54 6.00
N ILE A 39 -1.77 -6.34 5.63
CA ILE A 39 -2.51 -6.07 4.41
C ILE A 39 -1.57 -5.32 3.45
N SER A 40 -1.40 -5.87 2.25
CA SER A 40 -0.53 -5.28 1.23
C SER A 40 -1.32 -4.36 0.33
N LEU A 41 -1.04 -3.06 0.37
CA LEU A 41 -1.53 -2.11 -0.63
C LEU A 41 -0.80 -2.36 -1.95
N ARG A 42 -1.54 -2.78 -2.98
CA ARG A 42 -0.99 -3.29 -4.26
C ARG A 42 -1.20 -2.35 -5.44
N GLU A 43 -2.20 -1.49 -5.38
CA GLU A 43 -2.52 -0.56 -6.46
C GLU A 43 -3.11 0.72 -5.87
N VAL A 44 -2.75 1.86 -6.46
CA VAL A 44 -3.34 3.16 -6.17
C VAL A 44 -3.68 3.81 -7.50
N ARG A 45 -4.87 4.40 -7.61
CA ARG A 45 -5.24 5.27 -8.73
C ARG A 45 -5.56 6.65 -8.20
N VAL A 46 -5.16 7.67 -8.95
CA VAL A 46 -5.64 9.05 -8.79
C VAL A 46 -6.54 9.31 -9.99
N ILE A 47 -7.79 9.69 -9.75
CA ILE A 47 -8.81 9.87 -10.79
C ILE A 47 -9.55 11.19 -10.59
N PRO A 48 -10.17 11.75 -11.65
CA PRO A 48 -10.92 13.01 -11.54
C PRO A 48 -12.26 12.79 -10.84
N ASP A 49 -12.91 13.88 -10.45
CA ASP A 49 -14.27 13.90 -9.89
C ASP A 49 -15.33 13.69 -10.98
N VAL A 50 -15.25 12.56 -11.69
CA VAL A 50 -16.14 12.18 -12.80
C VAL A 50 -16.83 10.86 -12.48
N GLU A 51 -18.17 10.84 -12.48
CA GLU A 51 -18.98 9.69 -12.06
C GLU A 51 -18.56 8.38 -12.72
N ASN A 52 -18.42 8.36 -14.05
CA ASN A 52 -18.05 7.13 -14.78
C ASN A 52 -16.64 6.64 -14.42
N GLU A 53 -15.69 7.55 -14.23
CA GLU A 53 -14.32 7.20 -13.81
C GLU A 53 -14.30 6.58 -12.41
N ILE A 54 -15.11 7.13 -11.49
CA ILE A 54 -15.26 6.59 -10.14
C ILE A 54 -15.89 5.19 -10.19
N ILE A 55 -16.96 5.02 -10.97
CA ILE A 55 -17.65 3.73 -11.14
C ILE A 55 -16.69 2.68 -11.69
N ASP A 56 -15.99 2.99 -12.79
CA ASP A 56 -15.10 2.05 -13.46
C ASP A 56 -13.91 1.66 -12.58
N ALA A 57 -13.29 2.63 -11.90
CA ALA A 57 -12.19 2.37 -10.98
C ALA A 57 -12.63 1.50 -9.80
N VAL A 58 -13.76 1.81 -9.17
CA VAL A 58 -14.28 1.08 -8.01
C VAL A 58 -14.65 -0.34 -8.40
N LEU A 59 -15.36 -0.56 -9.51
CA LEU A 59 -15.73 -1.90 -9.97
C LEU A 59 -14.50 -2.74 -10.34
N ALA A 60 -13.50 -2.14 -10.97
CA ALA A 60 -12.26 -2.82 -11.32
C ALA A 60 -11.48 -3.26 -10.07
N MET A 61 -11.32 -2.37 -9.09
CA MET A 61 -10.58 -2.68 -7.86
C MET A 61 -11.35 -3.62 -6.93
N HIS A 62 -12.67 -3.45 -6.82
CA HIS A 62 -13.56 -4.30 -6.01
C HIS A 62 -13.39 -5.79 -6.36
N LYS A 63 -13.32 -6.11 -7.67
CA LYS A 63 -13.15 -7.47 -8.17
C LYS A 63 -11.76 -8.06 -7.94
N LYS A 64 -10.73 -7.20 -7.83
CA LYS A 64 -9.31 -7.62 -7.85
C LYS A 64 -8.68 -7.72 -6.45
N PHE A 65 -9.15 -6.95 -5.48
CA PHE A 65 -8.51 -6.82 -4.18
C PHE A 65 -9.45 -7.19 -3.02
N ASP A 66 -8.86 -7.58 -1.88
CA ASP A 66 -9.66 -7.93 -0.69
C ASP A 66 -10.31 -6.70 -0.05
N TYR A 67 -9.66 -5.54 -0.12
CA TYR A 67 -10.20 -4.26 0.35
C TYR A 67 -9.94 -3.13 -0.65
N VAL A 68 -10.88 -2.20 -0.78
CA VAL A 68 -10.73 -0.98 -1.56
C VAL A 68 -10.99 0.21 -0.65
N PHE A 69 -10.12 1.20 -0.66
CA PHE A 69 -10.29 2.45 0.08
C PHE A 69 -10.42 3.60 -0.91
N THR A 70 -11.38 4.49 -0.70
CA THR A 70 -11.41 5.76 -1.43
C THR A 70 -10.99 6.92 -0.53
N SER A 71 -10.51 7.99 -1.13
CA SER A 71 -10.24 9.26 -0.46
C SER A 71 -10.71 10.40 -1.36
N GLY A 72 -11.59 11.27 -0.84
CA GLY A 72 -12.11 12.43 -1.57
C GLY A 72 -13.58 12.30 -2.00
N GLY A 73 -14.22 13.44 -2.29
CA GLY A 73 -15.59 13.55 -2.80
C GLY A 73 -16.72 13.17 -1.81
N ILE A 74 -16.57 13.46 -0.51
CA ILE A 74 -17.57 13.18 0.56
C ILE A 74 -17.86 14.44 1.42
N GLY A 75 -17.51 15.63 0.95
CA GLY A 75 -17.91 16.89 1.56
C GLY A 75 -19.37 17.28 1.28
N PRO A 76 -19.77 18.50 1.67
CA PRO A 76 -21.12 19.03 1.47
C PRO A 76 -21.30 19.72 0.11
N THR A 77 -20.28 19.80 -0.74
CA THR A 77 -20.32 20.59 -1.97
C THR A 77 -20.89 19.78 -3.13
N HIS A 78 -21.34 20.46 -4.19
CA HIS A 78 -22.07 19.83 -5.29
C HIS A 78 -21.20 18.90 -6.15
N ASP A 79 -19.88 19.04 -6.05
CA ASP A 79 -18.83 18.22 -6.64
C ASP A 79 -18.53 16.94 -5.82
N ASP A 80 -19.07 16.80 -4.61
CA ASP A 80 -18.92 15.59 -3.80
C ASP A 80 -19.83 14.45 -4.29
N ILE A 81 -19.40 13.79 -5.36
CA ILE A 81 -20.15 12.74 -6.05
C ILE A 81 -19.69 11.31 -5.72
N THR A 82 -18.72 11.12 -4.81
CA THR A 82 -18.13 9.78 -4.57
C THR A 82 -19.17 8.78 -4.05
N VAL A 83 -19.96 9.16 -3.03
CA VAL A 83 -20.94 8.24 -2.42
C VAL A 83 -22.04 7.86 -3.41
N SER A 84 -22.54 8.82 -4.19
CA SER A 84 -23.58 8.60 -5.19
C SER A 84 -23.07 7.77 -6.38
N SER A 85 -21.86 8.06 -6.87
CA SER A 85 -21.22 7.29 -7.94
C SER A 85 -20.99 5.83 -7.51
N ILE A 86 -20.50 5.61 -6.29
CA ILE A 86 -20.34 4.27 -5.74
C ILE A 86 -21.69 3.59 -5.53
N ALA A 87 -22.72 4.29 -5.07
CA ALA A 87 -24.06 3.72 -4.97
C ALA A 87 -24.58 3.24 -6.33
N LYS A 88 -24.34 4.01 -7.39
CA LYS A 88 -24.69 3.65 -8.78
C LYS A 88 -23.90 2.45 -9.28
N ALA A 89 -22.60 2.36 -8.97
CA ALA A 89 -21.75 1.23 -9.33
C ALA A 89 -22.30 -0.12 -8.80
N PHE A 90 -22.83 -0.12 -7.58
CA PHE A 90 -23.35 -1.33 -6.93
C PHE A 90 -24.89 -1.48 -6.99
N GLY A 91 -25.59 -0.51 -7.59
CA GLY A 91 -27.06 -0.50 -7.64
C GLY A 91 -27.75 -0.39 -6.29
N ARG A 92 -27.04 0.07 -5.24
CA ARG A 92 -27.57 0.22 -3.86
C ARG A 92 -26.76 1.20 -3.05
N ILE A 93 -27.39 1.79 -2.03
CA ILE A 93 -26.79 2.83 -1.19
C ILE A 93 -25.75 2.23 -0.22
N PRO A 94 -24.52 2.78 -0.14
CA PRO A 94 -23.54 2.42 0.88
C PRO A 94 -24.07 2.65 2.29
N LYS A 95 -23.73 1.75 3.23
CA LYS A 95 -24.12 1.90 4.63
C LYS A 95 -23.25 2.96 5.29
N GLU A 96 -23.87 4.02 5.80
CA GLU A 96 -23.21 4.99 6.69
C GLU A 96 -22.79 4.32 7.99
N LYS A 97 -21.62 4.71 8.49
CA LYS A 97 -21.00 4.23 9.72
C LYS A 97 -21.01 5.33 10.79
N PRO A 98 -20.90 4.99 12.09
CA PRO A 98 -20.91 5.97 13.18
C PRO A 98 -19.83 7.06 13.10
N ASP A 99 -18.78 6.83 12.32
CA ASP A 99 -17.66 7.74 12.04
C ASP A 99 -17.83 8.56 10.75
N PHE A 100 -19.04 8.58 10.18
CA PHE A 100 -19.41 9.21 8.90
C PHE A 100 -18.73 8.60 7.67
N SER A 101 -17.98 7.51 7.82
CA SER A 101 -17.51 6.73 6.68
C SER A 101 -18.66 5.94 6.09
N PHE A 102 -18.53 5.56 4.82
CA PHE A 102 -19.51 4.70 4.17
C PHE A 102 -18.84 3.40 3.75
N LYS A 103 -19.61 2.31 3.75
CA LYS A 103 -19.12 1.00 3.31
C LYS A 103 -20.13 0.31 2.40
N ILE A 104 -19.62 -0.30 1.34
CA ILE A 104 -20.36 -1.22 0.50
C ILE A 104 -19.45 -2.37 0.07
N GLU A 105 -19.89 -3.61 0.27
CA GLU A 105 -19.04 -4.80 0.06
C GLU A 105 -17.68 -4.68 0.78
N ASN A 106 -16.57 -4.69 0.03
CA ASN A 106 -15.20 -4.48 0.51
C ASN A 106 -14.66 -3.06 0.24
N VAL A 107 -15.52 -2.13 -0.17
CA VAL A 107 -15.18 -0.73 -0.46
C VAL A 107 -15.48 0.13 0.76
N PHE A 108 -14.45 0.83 1.24
CA PHE A 108 -14.49 1.80 2.34
C PHE A 108 -14.33 3.20 1.77
N ILE A 109 -15.31 4.05 2.02
CA ILE A 109 -15.43 5.39 1.46
C ILE A 109 -15.03 6.39 2.56
N LEU A 110 -13.87 7.03 2.41
CA LEU A 110 -13.23 7.87 3.43
C LEU A 110 -12.99 9.31 2.93
N ALA A 111 -13.04 10.28 3.83
CA ALA A 111 -12.91 11.69 3.50
C ALA A 111 -11.53 12.05 2.90
N GLY A 112 -11.46 13.08 2.07
CA GLY A 112 -10.18 13.61 1.54
C GLY A 112 -9.33 14.33 2.61
N VAL A 113 -9.97 14.98 3.58
CA VAL A 113 -9.27 15.75 4.62
C VAL A 113 -8.49 14.80 5.56
N PRO A 114 -7.15 14.96 5.72
CA PRO A 114 -6.32 13.96 6.40
C PRO A 114 -6.74 13.61 7.82
N ARG A 115 -7.08 14.63 8.62
CA ARG A 115 -7.51 14.40 10.01
C ARG A 115 -8.83 13.61 10.09
N ILE A 116 -9.71 13.78 9.11
CA ILE A 116 -10.99 13.07 9.04
C ILE A 116 -10.76 11.66 8.51
N PHE A 117 -9.97 11.52 7.44
CA PHE A 117 -9.54 10.22 6.88
C PHE A 117 -8.98 9.31 7.97
N GLN A 118 -8.05 9.80 8.79
CA GLN A 118 -7.43 9.02 9.86
C GLN A 118 -8.44 8.53 10.90
N LYS A 119 -9.37 9.39 11.32
CA LYS A 119 -10.44 9.02 12.26
C LYS A 119 -11.35 7.94 11.68
N MET A 120 -11.78 8.12 10.44
CA MET A 120 -12.62 7.17 9.73
C MET A 120 -11.91 5.82 9.56
N PHE A 121 -10.65 5.86 9.12
CA PHE A 121 -9.82 4.65 8.99
C PHE A 121 -9.70 3.90 10.32
N PHE A 122 -9.48 4.59 11.45
CA PHE A 122 -9.38 3.91 12.75
C PHE A 122 -10.69 3.29 13.24
N SER A 123 -11.85 3.72 12.72
CA SER A 123 -13.12 3.03 12.89
C SER A 123 -13.20 1.80 11.97
N ALA A 124 -12.98 2.02 10.67
CA ALA A 124 -13.04 1.01 9.62
C ALA A 124 -12.08 -0.17 9.85
N GLN A 125 -10.88 0.09 10.40
CA GLN A 125 -9.85 -0.93 10.65
C GLN A 125 -10.35 -2.09 11.53
N LYS A 126 -11.39 -1.86 12.36
CA LYS A 126 -11.97 -2.89 13.25
C LYS A 126 -12.65 -4.01 12.46
N GLU A 127 -13.05 -3.73 11.21
CA GLU A 127 -13.66 -4.69 10.30
C GLU A 127 -12.63 -5.40 9.40
N LEU A 128 -11.37 -4.99 9.44
CA LEU A 128 -10.33 -5.54 8.57
C LEU A 128 -9.71 -6.79 9.20
N ALA A 129 -9.80 -7.90 8.47
CA ALA A 129 -9.00 -9.09 8.73
C ALA A 129 -7.68 -9.00 7.96
N GLY A 130 -6.57 -8.97 8.70
CA GLY A 130 -5.21 -8.94 8.15
C GLY A 130 -4.58 -10.31 7.89
N GLY A 131 -3.54 -10.33 7.04
CA GLY A 131 -2.75 -11.52 6.72
C GLY A 131 -1.53 -11.72 7.63
N LYS A 132 -0.57 -12.54 7.18
CA LYS A 132 0.76 -12.63 7.81
C LYS A 132 1.48 -11.28 7.66
N LYS A 133 2.06 -10.78 8.74
CA LYS A 133 2.78 -9.50 8.73
C LYS A 133 4.11 -9.68 8.01
N ILE A 134 4.36 -8.86 6.99
CA ILE A 134 5.66 -8.78 6.32
C ILE A 134 6.55 -7.83 7.12
N LYS A 135 7.71 -8.31 7.52
CA LYS A 135 8.78 -7.51 8.14
C LYS A 135 9.68 -6.97 7.02
N SER A 136 10.10 -5.72 7.16
CA SER A 136 11.09 -5.08 6.29
C SER A 136 12.33 -4.75 7.12
N ARG A 137 13.51 -4.99 6.54
CA ARG A 137 14.80 -4.59 7.08
C ARG A 137 15.59 -3.90 5.99
N GLU A 138 16.39 -2.93 6.37
CA GLU A 138 17.29 -2.20 5.48
C GLU A 138 18.70 -2.29 6.05
N ILE A 139 19.68 -2.56 5.20
CA ILE A 139 21.08 -2.34 5.50
C ILE A 139 21.64 -1.35 4.48
N LYS A 140 22.45 -0.40 4.96
CA LYS A 140 23.15 0.55 4.11
C LYS A 140 24.57 0.08 3.89
N VAL A 141 24.98 -0.01 2.63
CA VAL A 141 26.34 -0.39 2.26
C VAL A 141 26.99 0.77 1.51
N PHE A 142 28.22 1.12 1.88
CA PHE A 142 29.00 2.17 1.19
C PHE A 142 29.72 1.60 -0.04
N LEU A 143 28.98 0.81 -0.83
CA LEU A 143 29.42 0.20 -2.07
C LEU A 143 28.43 0.54 -3.17
N ARG A 144 28.94 0.75 -4.38
CA ARG A 144 28.13 0.93 -5.59
C ARG A 144 27.35 -0.34 -5.91
N GLU A 145 26.17 -0.17 -6.47
CA GLU A 145 25.27 -1.26 -6.85
C GLU A 145 25.95 -2.30 -7.74
N GLU A 146 26.78 -1.85 -8.70
CA GLU A 146 27.56 -2.73 -9.59
C GLU A 146 28.44 -3.73 -8.84
N LYS A 147 29.01 -3.35 -7.69
CA LYS A 147 29.90 -4.22 -6.90
C LYS A 147 29.13 -5.28 -6.12
N ILE A 148 27.84 -5.05 -5.84
CA ILE A 148 27.02 -5.96 -5.04
C ILE A 148 26.02 -6.74 -5.89
N ALA A 149 25.77 -6.33 -7.13
CA ALA A 149 24.69 -6.84 -7.96
C ALA A 149 24.72 -8.36 -8.15
N LYS A 150 25.90 -8.94 -8.40
CA LYS A 150 26.06 -10.39 -8.60
C LYS A 150 25.70 -11.16 -7.33
N ASP A 151 26.33 -10.81 -6.21
CA ASP A 151 26.12 -11.47 -4.93
C ASP A 151 24.67 -11.31 -4.46
N PHE A 152 24.09 -10.12 -4.64
CA PHE A 152 22.70 -9.85 -4.30
C PHE A 152 21.73 -10.64 -5.18
N ALA A 153 22.01 -10.77 -6.48
CA ALA A 153 21.20 -11.58 -7.40
C ALA A 153 21.29 -13.09 -7.08
N ASP A 154 22.47 -13.59 -6.68
CA ASP A 154 22.64 -14.98 -6.26
C ASP A 154 21.91 -15.25 -4.94
N LEU A 155 21.91 -14.29 -4.02
CA LEU A 155 21.11 -14.35 -2.80
C LEU A 155 19.61 -14.34 -3.11
N GLN A 156 19.15 -13.52 -4.05
CA GLN A 156 17.77 -13.49 -4.55
C GLN A 156 17.31 -14.86 -5.09
N LYS A 157 18.16 -15.52 -5.88
CA LYS A 157 17.87 -16.87 -6.39
C LYS A 157 17.83 -17.92 -5.28
N LYS A 158 18.70 -17.79 -4.27
CA LYS A 158 18.79 -18.71 -3.13
C LYS A 158 17.58 -18.59 -2.20
N TYR A 159 17.01 -17.39 -2.06
CA TYR A 159 15.91 -17.10 -1.15
C TYR A 159 14.72 -16.43 -1.86
N PRO A 160 14.05 -17.11 -2.81
CA PRO A 160 12.96 -16.53 -3.60
C PRO A 160 11.74 -16.10 -2.76
N GLN A 161 11.61 -16.62 -1.54
CA GLN A 161 10.58 -16.27 -0.57
C GLN A 161 10.83 -14.94 0.16
N ILE A 162 12.05 -14.40 0.10
CA ILE A 162 12.40 -13.08 0.64
C ILE A 162 12.46 -12.09 -0.52
N ALA A 163 11.55 -11.11 -0.51
CA ALA A 163 11.61 -10.02 -1.47
C ALA A 163 12.81 -9.13 -1.13
N MET A 164 13.70 -8.94 -2.11
CA MET A 164 14.95 -8.19 -1.97
C MET A 164 15.01 -7.09 -3.02
N GLY A 165 15.45 -5.90 -2.64
CA GLY A 165 15.64 -4.77 -3.54
C GLY A 165 16.87 -3.94 -3.17
N SER A 166 17.49 -3.35 -4.18
CA SER A 166 18.62 -2.42 -4.06
C SER A 166 18.19 -1.02 -4.49
N TYR A 167 18.62 -0.01 -3.75
CA TYR A 167 18.32 1.40 -4.02
C TYR A 167 19.58 2.25 -3.85
N PRO A 168 20.18 2.78 -4.94
CA PRO A 168 21.40 3.58 -4.84
C PRO A 168 21.13 4.91 -4.12
N PHE A 169 22.11 5.38 -3.37
CA PHE A 169 22.14 6.71 -2.74
C PHE A 169 23.55 7.31 -2.86
N ASP A 170 23.70 8.58 -2.50
CA ASP A 170 25.02 9.23 -2.56
C ASP A 170 26.01 8.56 -1.60
N GLY A 171 27.05 7.94 -2.15
CA GLY A 171 28.05 7.18 -1.40
C GLY A 171 27.72 5.71 -1.13
N GLY A 172 26.62 5.14 -1.64
CA GLY A 172 26.31 3.73 -1.38
C GLY A 172 25.03 3.18 -2.00
N THR A 173 24.59 2.03 -1.48
CA THR A 173 23.35 1.35 -1.86
C THR A 173 22.59 0.89 -0.62
N SER A 174 21.30 1.13 -0.55
CA SER A 174 20.40 0.56 0.46
C SER A 174 19.89 -0.79 -0.03
N LEU A 175 20.14 -1.85 0.72
CA LEU A 175 19.61 -3.18 0.47
C LEU A 175 18.43 -3.45 1.39
N VAL A 176 17.27 -3.69 0.80
CA VAL A 176 16.00 -3.90 1.51
C VAL A 176 15.59 -5.36 1.40
N PHE A 177 15.28 -5.97 2.54
CA PHE A 177 14.83 -7.35 2.66
C PHE A 177 13.43 -7.40 3.27
N ARG A 178 12.52 -8.15 2.67
CA ARG A 178 11.12 -8.25 3.08
C ARG A 178 10.64 -9.70 3.11
N GLY A 179 10.07 -10.13 4.22
CA GLY A 179 9.60 -11.51 4.43
C GLY A 179 8.68 -11.65 5.64
N ALA A 180 7.94 -12.75 5.72
CA ALA A 180 7.06 -13.03 6.86
C ALA A 180 7.78 -13.70 8.05
N GLU A 181 8.85 -14.44 7.77
CA GLU A 181 9.62 -15.21 8.75
C GLU A 181 10.84 -14.42 9.22
N GLU A 182 10.92 -14.14 10.52
CA GLU A 182 11.98 -13.32 11.11
C GLU A 182 13.33 -14.03 11.09
N ASP A 183 13.38 -15.27 11.55
CA ASP A 183 14.62 -16.05 11.61
C ASP A 183 15.24 -16.21 10.21
N LEU A 184 14.39 -16.39 9.19
CA LEU A 184 14.84 -16.45 7.80
C LEU A 184 15.36 -15.10 7.32
N LEU A 185 14.67 -13.99 7.62
CA LEU A 185 15.14 -12.64 7.29
C LEU A 185 16.51 -12.35 7.91
N GLU A 186 16.68 -12.65 9.19
CA GLU A 186 17.95 -12.44 9.90
C GLU A 186 19.07 -13.30 9.30
N LYS A 187 18.77 -14.56 8.96
CA LYS A 187 19.71 -15.44 8.27
C LYS A 187 20.18 -14.86 6.94
N VAL A 188 19.25 -14.40 6.09
CA VAL A 188 19.57 -13.84 4.76
C VAL A 188 20.40 -12.56 4.89
N ILE A 189 20.05 -11.68 5.82
CA ILE A 189 20.80 -10.45 6.10
C ILE A 189 22.20 -10.77 6.63
N GLY A 190 22.32 -11.76 7.51
CA GLY A 190 23.61 -12.23 8.02
C GLY A 190 24.50 -12.77 6.91
N GLU A 191 23.94 -13.57 6.00
CA GLU A 191 24.67 -14.08 4.83
C GLU A 191 25.13 -12.94 3.91
N MET A 192 24.26 -11.97 3.61
CA MET A 192 24.65 -10.79 2.82
C MET A 192 25.78 -10.02 3.50
N THR A 193 25.68 -9.80 4.81
CA THR A 193 26.69 -9.06 5.58
C THR A 193 28.05 -9.78 5.54
N GLN A 194 28.06 -11.11 5.62
CA GLN A 194 29.27 -11.91 5.50
C GLN A 194 29.90 -11.81 4.10
N ILE A 195 29.09 -11.87 3.05
CA ILE A 195 29.56 -11.72 1.65
C ILE A 195 30.24 -10.35 1.47
N LEU A 196 29.61 -9.29 1.99
CA LEU A 196 30.15 -7.93 1.91
C LEU A 196 31.47 -7.76 2.69
N GLN A 197 31.63 -8.46 3.82
CA GLN A 197 32.84 -8.38 4.65
C GLN A 197 34.04 -9.16 4.08
N HIS A 198 33.81 -10.29 3.41
CA HIS A 198 34.88 -11.17 2.94
C HIS A 198 35.35 -10.86 1.51
N GLY A 199 34.81 -9.79 0.91
CA GLY A 199 35.15 -9.32 -0.42
C GLY A 199 34.51 -10.17 -1.52
N THR A 200 33.90 -9.49 -2.49
CA THR A 200 33.57 -10.02 -3.81
C THR A 200 34.78 -10.81 -4.32
N LYS A 201 34.68 -12.14 -4.33
CA LYS A 201 35.61 -12.97 -5.08
C LYS A 201 35.44 -12.56 -6.55
N ALA A 202 36.45 -11.83 -7.04
CA ALA A 202 36.58 -11.37 -8.42
C ALA A 202 36.32 -12.51 -9.41
#